data_AF-A0A4Z2CZP6-F1
#
_entry.id   AF-A0A4Z2CZP6-F1
#
_cell.length_a   1.000
_cell.length_b   1.000
_cell.length_c   1.000
_cell.angle_alpha   90.00
_cell.angle_beta   90.00
_cell.angle_gamma   90.00
#
_symmetry.space_group_name_H-M   'P 1'
#
loop_
_entity.id
_entity.type
_entity.pdbx_description
1 polymer ?
#
loop_
_entity_poly.entity_id
_entity_poly.type
_entity_poly.pdbx_seq_one_letter_code
_entity_poly.pdbx_strand_id
1 'polypeptide(L)'
;MCLILYSYDRKQLLQIKQNAILEHQEWEVKRIKANKEMNKIGEKYSLEQVMKLENLSRERIKLEKEEAGKQAINEFVNNCNALKQEEDDMQNRIKEARIFAKQYTIQTLNDKNIHKNIHKTPVLIEKPVDLPVRTSSTIDVKFTPRIFPTPERESTKEAENEWLNKQAEYRRKLMDRVVPDDLSRNELDPIWLRKKGDSLFQTGDYEAAVIAYTEAISQNPKLHSAYSNRAACHLQLRNYFKALEDSSMVLDLCVPPVAQNLKSRVRAHIRRGVAFCNLQLYKEGLIEYKAAERLQPDDDTIKVDIENLEKFINQKQ
;
A
#
# COMPACT_ATOMS: atom_id res chain seq x y z
N MET A 1 -0.90 23.87 77.52
CA MET A 1 -0.94 22.50 76.95
C MET A 1 0.42 22.19 76.36
N CYS A 2 1.20 21.34 77.02
CA CYS A 2 2.53 20.94 76.54
C CYS A 2 2.39 20.08 75.28
N LEU A 3 2.90 20.57 74.16
CA LEU A 3 3.09 19.77 72.95
C LEU A 3 4.27 18.83 73.19
N ILE A 4 3.96 17.55 73.43
CA ILE A 4 4.96 16.47 73.51
C ILE A 4 5.49 16.27 72.08
N LEU A 5 6.60 16.92 71.76
CA LEU A 5 7.38 16.64 70.57
C LEU A 5 8.05 15.28 70.79
N TYR A 6 7.48 14.23 70.18
CA TYR A 6 8.11 12.92 70.09
C TYR A 6 9.47 13.07 69.40
N SER A 7 10.57 12.96 70.14
CA SER A 7 11.91 12.85 69.58
C SER A 7 12.07 11.46 68.95
N TYR A 8 11.60 11.31 67.71
CA TYR A 8 11.87 10.11 66.91
C TYR A 8 13.38 9.89 66.81
N ASP A 9 13.84 8.70 67.19
CA ASP A 9 15.24 8.32 67.08
C ASP A 9 15.67 8.39 65.61
N ARG A 10 16.81 9.04 65.33
CA ARG A 10 17.31 9.31 63.96
C ARG A 10 17.39 8.04 63.11
N LYS A 11 17.64 6.89 63.74
CA LYS A 11 17.66 5.57 63.09
C LYS A 11 16.27 5.14 62.59
N GLN A 12 15.22 5.40 63.36
CA GLN A 12 13.84 5.06 62.97
C GLN A 12 13.37 5.90 61.77
N LEU A 13 13.70 7.20 61.75
CA LEU A 13 13.41 8.08 60.62
C LEU A 13 14.13 7.63 59.33
N LEU A 14 15.39 7.19 59.44
CA LEU A 14 16.14 6.65 58.31
C LEU A 14 15.53 5.34 57.79
N GLN A 15 15.06 4.47 58.70
CA GLN A 15 14.40 3.23 58.33
C GLN A 15 13.07 3.47 57.61
N ILE A 16 12.25 4.39 58.10
CA ILE A 16 10.99 4.79 57.45
C ILE A 16 11.26 5.33 56.04
N LYS A 17 12.29 6.18 55.89
CA LYS A 17 12.70 6.71 54.58
C LYS A 17 13.14 5.60 53.62
N GLN A 18 13.94 4.64 54.09
CA GLN A 18 14.37 3.50 53.26
C GLN A 18 13.20 2.61 52.84
N ASN A 19 12.28 2.32 53.76
CA ASN A 19 11.09 1.53 53.46
C ASN A 19 10.19 2.23 52.43
N ALA A 20 9.99 3.55 52.57
CA ALA A 20 9.21 4.33 51.60
C ALA A 20 9.84 4.33 50.19
N ILE A 21 11.18 4.35 50.09
CA ILE A 21 11.89 4.25 48.80
C ILE A 21 11.70 2.87 48.19
N LEU A 22 11.81 1.80 48.99
CA LEU A 22 11.60 0.43 48.52
C LEU A 22 10.15 0.21 48.05
N GLU A 23 9.17 0.67 48.83
CA GLU A 23 7.75 0.60 48.45
C GLU A 23 7.47 1.34 47.13
N HIS A 24 8.06 2.52 46.95
CA HIS A 24 7.95 3.27 45.70
C HIS A 24 8.57 2.51 44.51
N GLN A 25 9.75 1.92 44.70
CA GLN A 25 10.41 1.11 43.66
C GLN A 25 9.58 -0.13 43.31
N GLU A 26 9.02 -0.83 44.29
CA GLU A 26 8.13 -1.96 44.07
C GLU A 26 6.87 -1.57 43.31
N TRP A 27 6.27 -0.44 43.67
CA TRP A 27 5.11 0.11 42.97
C TRP A 27 5.43 0.45 41.51
N GLU A 28 6.58 1.07 41.24
CA GLU A 28 7.00 1.37 39.87
C GLU A 28 7.22 0.10 39.04
N VAL A 29 7.85 -0.93 39.61
CA VAL A 29 8.05 -2.22 38.94
C VAL A 29 6.69 -2.88 38.63
N LYS A 30 5.73 -2.84 39.57
CA LYS A 30 4.36 -3.34 39.35
C LYS A 30 3.67 -2.57 38.23
N ARG A 31 3.78 -1.24 38.22
CA ARG A 31 3.22 -0.37 37.16
C ARG A 31 3.83 -0.70 35.79
N ILE A 32 5.15 -0.85 35.70
CA ILE A 32 5.84 -1.20 34.45
C ILE A 32 5.40 -2.58 33.95
N LYS A 33 5.29 -3.58 34.84
CA LYS A 33 4.80 -4.92 34.48
C LYS A 33 3.36 -4.85 33.95
N ALA A 34 2.46 -4.14 34.64
CA ALA A 34 1.08 -3.95 34.19
C ALA A 34 1.01 -3.25 32.82
N ASN A 35 1.82 -2.21 32.60
CA ASN A 35 1.87 -1.51 31.31
C ASN A 35 2.38 -2.41 30.18
N LYS A 36 3.40 -3.25 30.45
CA LYS A 36 3.89 -4.24 29.48
C LYS A 36 2.81 -5.28 29.14
N GLU A 37 2.04 -5.73 30.13
CA GLU A 37 0.94 -6.68 29.93
C GLU A 37 -0.17 -6.06 29.07
N MET A 38 -0.56 -4.81 29.37
CA MET A 38 -1.55 -4.07 28.60
C MET A 38 -1.12 -3.84 27.15
N ASN A 39 0.15 -3.51 26.92
CA ASN A 39 0.69 -3.38 25.57
C ASN A 39 0.61 -4.70 24.79
N LYS A 40 1.00 -5.83 25.41
CA LYS A 40 0.88 -7.16 24.77
C LYS A 40 -0.57 -7.52 24.43
N ILE A 41 -1.51 -7.18 25.31
CA ILE A 41 -2.95 -7.40 25.07
C ILE A 41 -3.42 -6.54 23.89
N GLY A 42 -3.01 -5.26 23.85
CA GLY A 42 -3.31 -4.35 22.75
C GLY A 42 -2.75 -4.83 21.41
N GLU A 43 -1.49 -5.26 21.39
CA GLU A 43 -0.83 -5.84 20.21
C GLU A 43 -1.58 -7.10 19.74
N LYS A 44 -1.90 -8.02 20.64
CA LYS A 44 -2.66 -9.23 20.31
C LYS A 44 -4.04 -8.92 19.73
N TYR A 45 -4.77 -7.97 20.33
CA TYR A 45 -6.06 -7.54 19.83
C TYR A 45 -5.95 -6.93 18.42
N SER A 46 -4.96 -6.06 18.20
CA SER A 46 -4.73 -5.45 16.89
C SER A 46 -4.43 -6.50 15.81
N LEU A 47 -3.59 -7.49 16.13
CA LEU A 47 -3.26 -8.60 15.24
C LEU A 47 -4.50 -9.43 14.89
N GLU A 48 -5.35 -9.71 15.88
CA GLU A 48 -6.59 -10.45 15.67
C GLU A 48 -7.56 -9.71 14.74
N GLN A 49 -7.67 -8.39 14.87
CA GLN A 49 -8.48 -7.57 13.95
C GLN A 49 -7.93 -7.57 12.53
N VAL A 50 -6.60 -7.46 12.37
CA VAL A 50 -5.95 -7.52 11.06
C VAL A 50 -6.18 -8.88 10.40
N MET A 51 -6.01 -9.99 11.15
CA MET A 51 -6.29 -11.34 10.63
C MET A 51 -7.74 -11.51 10.18
N LYS A 52 -8.71 -10.97 10.94
CA LYS A 52 -10.13 -11.01 10.56
C LYS A 52 -10.38 -10.28 9.24
N LEU A 53 -9.83 -9.07 9.08
CA LEU A 53 -9.96 -8.30 7.85
C LEU A 53 -9.30 -8.98 6.66
N GLU A 54 -8.12 -9.57 6.86
CA GLU A 54 -7.40 -10.28 5.81
C GLU A 54 -8.16 -11.54 5.37
N ASN A 55 -8.73 -12.31 6.31
CA ASN A 55 -9.55 -13.47 5.99
C ASN A 55 -10.79 -13.08 5.18
N LEU A 56 -11.49 -12.01 5.56
CA LEU A 56 -12.63 -11.48 4.80
C LEU A 56 -12.22 -11.05 3.38
N SER A 57 -11.04 -10.44 3.24
CA SER A 57 -10.48 -10.07 1.93
C SER A 57 -10.18 -11.30 1.07
N ARG A 58 -9.56 -12.34 1.66
CA ARG A 58 -9.26 -13.60 0.97
C ARG A 58 -10.52 -14.30 0.49
N GLU A 59 -11.57 -14.34 1.32
CA GLU A 59 -12.87 -14.91 0.94
C GLU A 59 -13.51 -14.13 -0.22
N ARG A 60 -13.48 -12.80 -0.17
CA ARG A 60 -13.97 -11.95 -1.27
C ARG A 60 -13.24 -12.23 -2.58
N ILE A 61 -11.91 -12.27 -2.55
CA ILE A 61 -11.09 -12.55 -3.74
C ILE A 61 -11.38 -13.95 -4.28
N LYS A 62 -11.61 -14.92 -3.40
CA LYS A 62 -11.97 -16.28 -3.81
C LYS A 62 -13.31 -16.29 -4.56
N LEU A 63 -14.33 -15.62 -4.03
CA LEU A 63 -15.64 -15.50 -4.67
C LEU A 63 -15.54 -14.80 -6.03
N GLU A 64 -14.80 -13.70 -6.11
CA GLU A 64 -14.58 -12.95 -7.35
C GLU A 64 -13.89 -13.79 -8.42
N LYS A 65 -12.90 -14.62 -8.03
CA LYS A 65 -12.24 -15.58 -8.94
C LYS A 65 -13.20 -16.67 -9.43
N GLU A 66 -14.05 -17.19 -8.55
CA GLU A 66 -15.06 -18.19 -8.94
C GLU A 66 -16.11 -17.60 -9.90
N GLU A 67 -16.54 -16.36 -9.67
CA GLU A 67 -17.48 -15.64 -10.53
C GLU A 67 -16.87 -15.32 -11.90
N ALA A 68 -15.66 -14.76 -11.93
CA ALA A 68 -14.93 -14.50 -13.17
C ALA A 68 -14.68 -15.80 -13.96
N GLY A 69 -14.38 -16.90 -13.26
CA GLY A 69 -14.24 -18.22 -13.88
C GLY A 69 -15.54 -18.71 -14.53
N LYS A 70 -16.69 -18.56 -13.86
CA LYS A 70 -18.00 -18.92 -14.43
C LYS A 70 -18.34 -18.05 -15.64
N GLN A 71 -18.04 -16.76 -15.59
CA GLN A 71 -18.25 -15.84 -16.72
C GLN A 71 -17.42 -16.24 -17.94
N ALA A 72 -16.12 -16.50 -17.74
CA ALA A 72 -15.23 -16.93 -18.82
C ALA A 72 -15.69 -18.25 -19.46
N ILE A 73 -16.17 -19.20 -18.65
CA ILE A 73 -16.73 -20.47 -19.16
C ILE A 73 -18.00 -20.20 -19.99
N ASN A 74 -18.90 -19.35 -19.50
CA ASN A 74 -20.12 -19.01 -20.25
C ASN A 74 -19.81 -18.30 -21.57
N GLU A 75 -18.87 -17.36 -21.58
CA GLU A 75 -18.40 -16.70 -22.79
C GLU A 75 -17.81 -17.69 -23.79
N PHE A 76 -16.97 -18.62 -23.30
CA PHE A 76 -16.40 -19.68 -24.13
C PHE A 76 -17.49 -20.58 -24.74
N VAL A 77 -18.45 -21.04 -23.94
CA VAL A 77 -19.57 -21.87 -24.41
C VAL A 77 -20.41 -21.15 -25.46
N ASN A 78 -20.73 -19.87 -25.22
CA ASN A 78 -21.47 -19.05 -26.18
C ASN A 78 -20.73 -18.93 -27.51
N ASN A 79 -19.42 -18.72 -27.47
CA ASN A 79 -18.60 -18.63 -28.68
C ASN A 79 -18.56 -19.97 -29.44
N CYS A 80 -18.43 -21.11 -28.74
CA CYS A 80 -18.51 -22.42 -29.36
C CYS A 80 -19.87 -22.70 -30.01
N ASN A 81 -20.97 -22.25 -29.39
CA ASN A 81 -22.31 -22.41 -29.95
C ASN A 81 -22.52 -21.52 -31.19
N ALA A 82 -21.98 -20.30 -31.18
CA ALA A 82 -22.02 -19.40 -32.33
C ALA A 82 -21.28 -19.99 -33.54
N LEU A 83 -20.07 -20.53 -33.32
CA LEU A 83 -19.30 -21.20 -34.37
C LEU A 83 -20.04 -22.40 -34.96
N LYS A 84 -20.73 -23.19 -34.12
CA LYS A 84 -21.57 -24.29 -34.61
C LYS A 84 -22.73 -23.80 -35.48
N GLN A 85 -23.39 -22.70 -35.10
CA GLN A 85 -24.45 -22.11 -35.93
C GLN A 85 -23.91 -21.64 -37.28
N GLU A 86 -22.73 -21.02 -37.32
CA GLU A 86 -22.09 -20.61 -38.57
C GLU A 86 -21.75 -21.80 -39.48
N GLU A 87 -21.26 -22.91 -38.90
CA GLU A 87 -21.02 -24.16 -39.63
C GLU A 87 -22.31 -24.76 -40.20
N ASP A 88 -23.38 -24.80 -39.41
CA ASP A 88 -24.69 -25.32 -39.83
C ASP A 88 -25.29 -24.47 -40.97
N ASP A 89 -25.19 -23.14 -40.88
CA ASP A 89 -25.63 -22.21 -41.91
C ASP A 89 -24.83 -22.38 -43.21
N MET A 90 -23.50 -22.54 -43.11
CA MET A 90 -22.65 -22.87 -44.25
C MET A 90 -23.07 -24.19 -44.92
N GLN A 91 -23.33 -25.24 -44.14
CA GLN A 91 -23.79 -26.51 -44.67
C GLN A 91 -25.15 -26.37 -45.38
N ASN A 92 -26.06 -25.57 -44.84
CA ASN A 92 -27.36 -25.32 -45.46
C ASN A 92 -27.22 -24.57 -46.80
N ARG A 93 -26.37 -23.55 -46.87
CA ARG A 93 -26.06 -22.85 -48.13
C ARG A 93 -25.44 -23.77 -49.18
N ILE A 94 -24.56 -24.69 -48.77
CA ILE A 94 -23.98 -25.70 -49.68
C ILE A 94 -25.07 -26.66 -50.20
N LYS A 95 -26.02 -27.09 -49.34
CA LYS A 95 -27.15 -27.93 -49.75
C LYS A 95 -28.03 -27.21 -50.77
N GLU A 96 -28.37 -25.95 -50.52
CA GLU A 96 -29.17 -25.12 -51.44
C GLU A 96 -28.47 -24.95 -52.79
N ALA A 97 -27.17 -24.62 -52.79
CA ALA A 97 -26.38 -24.51 -54.02
C ALA A 97 -26.34 -25.83 -54.81
N ARG A 98 -26.26 -26.98 -54.13
CA ARG A 98 -26.36 -28.30 -54.77
C ARG A 98 -27.72 -28.55 -55.40
N ILE A 99 -28.81 -28.17 -54.74
CA ILE A 99 -30.17 -28.31 -55.28
C ILE A 99 -30.33 -27.44 -56.52
N PHE A 100 -29.89 -26.19 -56.45
CA PHE A 100 -29.90 -25.26 -57.56
C PHE A 100 -29.10 -25.79 -58.76
N ALA A 101 -27.86 -26.26 -58.52
CA ALA A 101 -27.02 -26.84 -59.58
C ALA A 101 -27.68 -28.06 -60.24
N LYS A 102 -28.33 -28.94 -59.46
CA LYS A 102 -29.10 -30.08 -60.00
C LYS A 102 -30.25 -29.63 -60.89
N GLN A 103 -31.05 -28.65 -60.45
CA GLN A 103 -32.16 -28.11 -61.24
C GLN A 103 -31.66 -27.48 -62.55
N TYR A 104 -30.57 -26.71 -62.49
CA TYR A 104 -29.94 -26.10 -63.66
C TYR A 104 -29.39 -27.14 -64.65
N THR A 105 -28.78 -28.23 -64.16
CA THR A 105 -28.36 -29.36 -65.03
C THR A 105 -29.53 -30.07 -65.69
N ILE A 106 -30.67 -30.22 -65.01
CA ILE A 106 -31.88 -30.84 -65.59
C ILE A 106 -32.48 -29.94 -66.69
N GLN A 107 -32.51 -28.62 -66.48
CA GLN A 107 -32.93 -27.66 -67.50
C GLN A 107 -32.00 -27.69 -68.73
N THR A 108 -30.69 -27.68 -68.53
CA THR A 108 -29.70 -27.71 -69.63
C THR A 108 -29.63 -29.07 -70.36
N LEU A 109 -29.96 -30.17 -69.70
CA LEU A 109 -30.12 -31.49 -70.33
C LEU A 109 -31.41 -31.58 -71.17
N ASN A 110 -32.49 -30.91 -70.77
CA ASN A 110 -33.70 -30.78 -71.59
C ASN A 110 -33.49 -29.93 -72.86
N ASP A 111 -32.55 -28.98 -72.83
CA ASP A 111 -32.19 -28.14 -73.98
C ASP A 111 -31.18 -28.80 -74.95
N LYS A 112 -30.60 -29.96 -74.60
CA LYS A 112 -29.67 -30.71 -75.47
C LYS A 112 -30.15 -32.14 -75.69
N ASN A 113 -31.00 -32.31 -76.69
CA ASN A 113 -31.09 -33.54 -77.46
C ASN A 113 -29.70 -33.83 -78.05
N ILE A 114 -28.95 -34.82 -77.54
CA ILE A 114 -27.97 -35.65 -78.27
C ILE A 114 -27.49 -36.81 -77.37
N HIS A 115 -27.81 -38.02 -77.84
CA HIS A 115 -27.15 -39.32 -77.70
C HIS A 115 -26.69 -39.90 -76.34
N LYS A 116 -27.43 -40.95 -75.96
CA LYS A 116 -26.98 -42.26 -75.43
C LYS A 116 -25.47 -42.42 -75.20
N ASN A 117 -25.07 -42.63 -73.94
CA ASN A 117 -24.35 -43.83 -73.56
C ASN A 117 -24.34 -44.03 -72.04
N ILE A 118 -25.12 -45.02 -71.61
CA ILE A 118 -25.16 -45.53 -70.24
C ILE A 118 -23.88 -46.35 -70.04
N HIS A 119 -22.85 -45.75 -69.45
CA HIS A 119 -21.73 -46.49 -68.91
C HIS A 119 -21.85 -46.59 -67.39
N LYS A 120 -22.08 -47.84 -66.97
CA LYS A 120 -22.07 -48.37 -65.62
C LYS A 120 -20.85 -47.89 -64.82
N THR A 121 -21.07 -47.54 -63.55
CA THR A 121 -20.04 -47.64 -62.51
C THR A 121 -20.66 -48.26 -61.24
N PRO A 122 -19.86 -49.03 -60.48
CA PRO A 122 -20.29 -50.33 -59.96
C PRO A 122 -20.82 -50.25 -58.53
N VAL A 123 -21.73 -51.16 -58.22
CA VAL A 123 -22.11 -51.51 -56.84
C VAL A 123 -20.88 -52.09 -56.16
N LEU A 124 -20.40 -51.40 -55.12
CA LEU A 124 -19.36 -51.90 -54.23
C LEU A 124 -19.99 -53.01 -53.37
N ILE A 125 -19.79 -54.26 -53.74
CA ILE A 125 -20.08 -55.40 -52.86
C ILE A 125 -18.91 -55.48 -51.89
N GLU A 126 -19.07 -54.92 -50.70
CA GLU A 126 -18.14 -55.13 -49.59
C GLU A 126 -18.24 -56.59 -49.17
N LYS A 127 -17.29 -57.42 -49.62
CA LYS A 127 -17.05 -58.70 -48.94
C LYS A 127 -16.58 -58.39 -47.51
N PRO A 128 -17.06 -59.12 -46.49
CA PRO A 128 -16.54 -58.94 -45.14
C PRO A 128 -15.06 -59.31 -45.16
N VAL A 129 -14.20 -58.31 -44.99
CA VAL A 129 -12.78 -58.52 -44.76
C VAL A 129 -12.66 -58.91 -43.29
N ASP A 130 -12.29 -60.16 -43.04
CA ASP A 130 -11.88 -60.58 -41.69
C ASP A 130 -10.68 -59.74 -41.28
N LEU A 131 -10.93 -58.77 -40.40
CA LEU A 131 -9.90 -57.94 -39.80
C LEU A 131 -9.02 -58.85 -38.91
N PRO A 132 -7.70 -58.86 -39.09
CA PRO A 132 -6.82 -59.66 -38.25
C PRO A 132 -7.02 -59.25 -36.78
N VAL A 133 -7.23 -60.23 -35.90
CA VAL A 133 -7.32 -60.01 -34.46
C VAL A 133 -6.03 -59.34 -34.01
N ARG A 134 -6.15 -58.12 -33.49
CA ARG A 134 -5.00 -57.32 -33.06
C ARG A 134 -4.24 -58.08 -31.99
N THR A 135 -2.95 -58.32 -32.21
CA THR A 135 -2.06 -58.81 -31.18
C THR A 135 -1.77 -57.67 -30.21
N SER A 136 -2.12 -57.86 -28.94
CA SER A 136 -1.76 -56.91 -27.89
C SER A 136 -0.25 -57.00 -27.66
N SER A 137 0.48 -55.95 -28.03
CA SER A 137 1.85 -55.75 -27.56
C SER A 137 1.81 -54.77 -26.38
N THR A 138 2.52 -55.13 -25.31
CA THR A 138 2.72 -54.23 -24.17
C THR A 138 3.78 -53.22 -24.55
N ILE A 139 3.36 -51.99 -24.81
CA ILE A 139 4.28 -50.89 -25.07
C ILE A 139 4.90 -50.49 -23.72
N ASP A 140 6.21 -50.63 -23.58
CA ASP A 140 6.93 -50.07 -22.45
C ASP A 140 6.95 -48.55 -22.58
N VAL A 141 5.94 -47.90 -22.00
CA VAL A 141 5.86 -46.46 -21.90
C VAL A 141 6.89 -46.01 -20.86
N LYS A 142 8.10 -45.70 -21.31
CA LYS A 142 9.04 -44.90 -20.52
C LYS A 142 8.52 -43.47 -20.52
N PHE A 143 7.72 -43.14 -19.51
CA PHE A 143 7.37 -41.75 -19.25
C PHE A 143 8.66 -40.96 -19.15
N THR A 144 8.82 -39.98 -20.04
CA THR A 144 9.82 -38.93 -19.85
C THR A 144 9.64 -38.41 -18.43
N PRO A 145 10.69 -38.39 -17.59
CA PRO A 145 10.57 -37.85 -16.24
C PRO A 145 9.96 -36.47 -16.38
N ARG A 146 9.01 -36.14 -15.50
CA ARG A 146 8.31 -34.87 -15.52
C ARG A 146 9.27 -33.76 -15.06
N ILE A 147 10.23 -33.44 -15.90
CA ILE A 147 10.90 -32.15 -15.94
C ILE A 147 9.94 -31.20 -16.66
N PHE A 148 8.78 -30.99 -16.05
CA PHE A 148 8.37 -29.61 -15.97
C PHE A 148 9.47 -29.00 -15.09
N PRO A 149 10.33 -28.10 -15.59
CA PRO A 149 10.71 -27.04 -14.69
C PRO A 149 9.36 -26.45 -14.31
N THR A 150 8.83 -26.82 -13.14
CA THR A 150 8.22 -25.78 -12.32
C THR A 150 9.21 -24.64 -12.48
N PRO A 151 8.83 -23.48 -13.02
CA PRO A 151 9.71 -22.34 -12.87
C PRO A 151 9.99 -22.36 -11.37
N GLU A 152 11.20 -22.73 -10.96
CA GLU A 152 11.71 -22.22 -9.72
C GLU A 152 11.55 -20.75 -10.00
N ARG A 153 10.50 -20.16 -9.40
CA ARG A 153 10.27 -18.74 -9.34
C ARG A 153 11.67 -18.17 -9.20
N GLU A 154 12.26 -17.66 -10.29
CA GLU A 154 13.67 -17.29 -10.31
C GLU A 154 13.86 -16.52 -9.03
N SER A 155 14.70 -17.04 -8.13
CA SER A 155 14.65 -16.66 -6.73
C SER A 155 14.85 -15.16 -6.68
N THR A 156 13.74 -14.41 -6.58
CA THR A 156 13.74 -12.95 -6.64
C THR A 156 14.52 -12.36 -5.48
N LYS A 157 14.97 -13.22 -4.55
CA LYS A 157 15.85 -12.95 -3.44
C LYS A 157 17.13 -12.24 -3.83
N GLU A 158 17.78 -12.60 -4.94
CA GLU A 158 19.01 -11.91 -5.35
C GLU A 158 18.73 -10.47 -5.79
N ALA A 159 17.72 -10.29 -6.66
CA ALA A 159 17.27 -8.97 -7.09
C ALA A 159 16.69 -8.12 -5.93
N GLU A 160 15.98 -8.74 -5.01
CA GLU A 160 15.44 -8.12 -3.80
C GLU A 160 16.58 -7.70 -2.86
N ASN A 161 17.58 -8.55 -2.65
CA ASN A 161 18.77 -8.22 -1.87
C ASN A 161 19.57 -7.08 -2.52
N GLU A 162 19.70 -7.08 -3.86
CA GLU A 162 20.37 -6.00 -4.58
C GLU A 162 19.60 -4.70 -4.44
N TRP A 163 18.28 -4.72 -4.55
CA TRP A 163 17.42 -3.57 -4.32
C TRP A 163 17.53 -3.05 -2.88
N LEU A 164 17.50 -3.94 -1.89
CA LEU A 164 17.68 -3.61 -0.48
C LEU A 164 19.07 -3.00 -0.22
N ASN A 165 20.12 -3.55 -0.82
CA ASN A 165 21.48 -3.05 -0.71
C ASN A 165 21.62 -1.66 -1.34
N LYS A 166 21.10 -1.45 -2.55
CA LYS A 166 21.09 -0.12 -3.21
C LYS A 166 20.34 0.90 -2.37
N GLN A 167 19.21 0.52 -1.78
CA GLN A 167 18.43 1.38 -0.90
C GLN A 167 19.19 1.71 0.40
N ALA A 168 19.91 0.75 0.97
CA ALA A 168 20.73 0.94 2.16
C ALA A 168 21.95 1.84 1.87
N GLU A 169 22.62 1.65 0.73
CA GLU A 169 23.72 2.50 0.27
C GLU A 169 23.26 3.93 0.03
N TYR A 170 22.08 4.13 -0.58
CA TYR A 170 21.49 5.46 -0.73
C TYR A 170 21.28 6.15 0.61
N ARG A 171 20.72 5.41 1.59
CA ARG A 171 20.51 5.92 2.95
C ARG A 171 21.82 6.25 3.66
N ARG A 172 22.88 5.44 3.50
CA ARG A 172 24.22 5.74 4.03
C ARG A 172 24.80 7.01 3.42
N LYS A 173 24.81 7.13 2.09
CA LYS A 173 25.28 8.34 1.39
C LYS A 173 24.52 9.61 1.78
N LEU A 174 23.25 9.48 2.16
CA LEU A 174 22.45 10.60 2.65
C LEU A 174 22.79 10.93 4.12
N MET A 175 23.09 9.92 4.93
CA MET A 175 23.60 10.06 6.31
C MET A 175 24.98 10.70 6.36
N ASP A 176 25.91 10.30 5.49
CA ASP A 176 27.29 10.85 5.44
C ASP A 176 27.28 12.37 5.16
N ARG A 177 26.23 12.89 4.51
CA ARG A 177 26.05 14.33 4.29
C ARG A 177 25.59 15.08 5.53
N VAL A 178 24.97 14.38 6.48
CA VAL A 178 24.37 14.93 7.69
C VAL A 178 25.31 14.82 8.88
N VAL A 179 25.88 13.64 9.09
CA VAL A 179 26.76 13.31 10.21
C VAL A 179 28.21 13.31 9.72
N PRO A 180 29.10 14.16 10.26
CA PRO A 180 30.52 14.11 9.96
C PRO A 180 31.13 12.77 10.39
N ASP A 181 32.09 12.25 9.60
CA ASP A 181 32.73 10.94 9.79
C ASP A 181 33.40 10.77 11.18
N ASP A 182 33.75 11.89 11.81
CA ASP A 182 34.49 11.94 13.09
C ASP A 182 33.62 11.84 14.35
N LEU A 183 32.28 11.89 14.25
CA LEU A 183 31.37 11.93 15.41
C LEU A 183 30.41 10.73 15.46
N SER A 184 30.34 10.07 16.62
CA SER A 184 29.40 8.98 16.84
C SER A 184 27.96 9.49 16.89
N ARG A 185 27.01 8.74 16.29
CA ARG A 185 25.57 9.04 16.21
C ARG A 185 24.93 9.41 17.56
N ASN A 186 25.48 8.90 18.67
CA ASN A 186 24.99 9.08 20.03
C ASN A 186 25.59 10.30 20.77
N GLU A 187 26.57 10.97 20.17
CA GLU A 187 27.27 12.11 20.77
C GLU A 187 26.78 13.46 20.21
N LEU A 188 25.84 13.42 19.25
CA LEU A 188 25.34 14.62 18.60
C LEU A 188 24.19 15.26 19.38
N ASP A 189 24.41 16.51 19.78
CA ASP A 189 23.38 17.32 20.41
C ASP A 189 22.14 17.46 19.49
N PRO A 190 20.92 17.25 19.99
CA PRO A 190 19.70 17.34 19.19
C PRO A 190 19.49 18.75 18.62
N ILE A 191 20.01 19.78 19.32
CA ILE A 191 19.97 21.17 18.86
C ILE A 191 20.93 21.39 17.70
N TRP A 192 22.11 20.75 17.71
CA TRP A 192 23.07 20.82 16.62
C TRP A 192 22.53 20.14 15.37
N LEU A 193 21.94 18.93 15.50
CA LEU A 193 21.30 18.21 14.40
C LEU A 193 20.17 19.02 13.75
N ARG A 194 19.33 19.66 14.58
CA ARG A 194 18.30 20.58 14.09
C ARG A 194 18.91 21.75 13.31
N LYS A 195 19.97 22.40 13.81
CA LYS A 195 20.65 23.50 13.10
C LYS A 195 21.31 23.03 11.80
N LYS A 196 21.89 21.83 11.78
CA LYS A 196 22.44 21.21 10.57
C LYS A 196 21.33 20.97 9.53
N GLY A 197 20.17 20.47 9.97
CA GLY A 197 18.97 20.38 9.14
C GLY A 197 18.50 21.74 8.61
N ASP A 198 18.56 22.81 9.42
CA ASP A 198 18.21 24.17 8.98
C ASP A 198 19.16 24.64 7.85
N SER A 199 20.45 24.36 7.97
CA SER A 199 21.44 24.67 6.93
C SER A 199 21.19 23.89 5.64
N LEU A 200 20.87 22.60 5.72
CA LEU A 200 20.56 21.77 4.55
C LEU A 200 19.25 22.18 3.88
N PHE A 201 18.28 22.65 4.67
CA PHE A 201 17.05 23.21 4.14
C PHE A 201 17.33 24.49 3.32
N GLN A 202 18.25 25.34 3.80
CA GLN A 202 18.65 26.55 3.07
C GLN A 202 19.44 26.24 1.80
N THR A 203 20.21 25.15 1.75
CA THR A 203 20.90 24.70 0.53
C THR A 203 19.96 24.06 -0.50
N GLY A 204 18.72 23.76 -0.11
CA GLY A 204 17.71 23.08 -0.95
C GLY A 204 17.75 21.56 -0.88
N ASP A 205 18.62 20.98 -0.03
CA ASP A 205 18.76 19.53 0.15
C ASP A 205 17.72 19.00 1.14
N TYR A 206 16.45 19.00 0.73
CA TYR A 206 15.34 18.66 1.61
C TYR A 206 15.39 17.20 2.12
N GLU A 207 15.90 16.26 1.33
CA GLU A 207 15.99 14.85 1.76
C GLU A 207 17.02 14.64 2.87
N ALA A 208 18.20 15.27 2.74
CA ALA A 208 19.22 15.23 3.78
C ALA A 208 18.75 15.99 5.04
N ALA A 209 18.03 17.10 4.87
CA ALA A 209 17.42 17.83 5.98
C ALA A 209 16.41 16.96 6.77
N VAL A 210 15.55 16.20 6.08
CA VAL A 210 14.61 15.26 6.73
C VAL A 210 15.36 14.25 7.60
N ILE A 211 16.49 13.73 7.11
CA ILE A 211 17.32 12.82 7.90
C ILE A 211 17.88 13.52 9.15
N ALA A 212 18.47 14.70 8.99
CA ALA A 212 19.02 15.47 10.12
C ALA A 212 17.96 15.74 11.22
N TYR A 213 16.75 16.11 10.82
CA TYR A 213 15.65 16.29 11.78
C TYR A 213 15.17 14.98 12.38
N THR A 214 15.17 13.88 11.62
CA THR A 214 14.77 12.56 12.13
C THR A 214 15.76 12.06 13.18
N GLU A 215 17.06 12.30 13.00
CA GLU A 215 18.06 12.03 14.03
C GLU A 215 17.87 12.94 15.24
N ALA A 216 17.61 14.24 15.04
CA ALA A 216 17.33 15.16 16.15
C ALA A 216 16.12 14.70 16.98
N ILE A 217 15.08 14.19 16.33
CA ILE A 217 13.87 13.63 16.95
C ILE A 217 14.18 12.32 17.66
N SER A 218 15.02 11.46 17.09
CA SER A 218 15.43 10.20 17.72
C SER A 218 16.19 10.46 19.03
N GLN A 219 17.02 11.51 19.08
CA GLN A 219 17.73 11.90 20.29
C GLN A 219 16.83 12.62 21.29
N ASN A 220 15.94 13.50 20.82
CA ASN A 220 14.97 14.20 21.66
C ASN A 220 13.56 14.21 21.04
N PRO A 221 12.68 13.27 21.43
CA PRO A 221 11.33 13.18 20.89
C PRO A 221 10.40 14.32 21.35
N LYS A 222 10.82 15.14 22.32
CA LYS A 222 10.03 16.31 22.78
C LYS A 222 10.39 17.59 22.02
N LEU A 223 11.32 17.53 21.06
CA LEU A 223 11.78 18.69 20.30
C LEU A 223 10.78 19.05 19.18
N HIS A 224 9.70 19.76 19.54
CA HIS A 224 8.66 20.20 18.59
C HIS A 224 9.19 21.04 17.42
N SER A 225 10.31 21.76 17.59
CA SER A 225 10.91 22.55 16.51
C SER A 225 11.48 21.68 15.38
N ALA A 226 12.02 20.50 15.70
CA ALA A 226 12.52 19.55 14.71
C ALA A 226 11.37 18.93 13.90
N TYR A 227 10.27 18.53 14.55
CA TYR A 227 9.06 18.07 13.86
C TYR A 227 8.49 19.14 12.93
N SER A 228 8.42 20.39 13.40
CA SER A 228 7.93 21.49 12.58
C SER A 228 8.79 21.65 11.33
N ASN A 229 10.12 21.71 11.45
CA ASN A 229 11.00 21.90 10.30
C ASN A 229 11.05 20.68 9.37
N ARG A 230 10.90 19.46 9.91
CA ARG A 230 10.72 18.24 9.10
C ARG A 230 9.43 18.28 8.29
N ALA A 231 8.33 18.77 8.86
CA ALA A 231 7.08 18.98 8.12
C ALA A 231 7.27 19.95 6.95
N ALA A 232 8.04 21.02 7.11
CA ALA A 232 8.37 21.94 6.02
C ALA A 232 9.14 21.25 4.89
N CYS A 233 10.11 20.39 5.22
CA CYS A 233 10.83 19.60 4.22
C CYS A 233 9.89 18.63 3.50
N HIS A 234 8.98 17.98 4.23
CA HIS A 234 7.99 17.09 3.63
C HIS A 234 7.04 17.82 2.69
N LEU A 235 6.65 19.07 2.97
CA LEU A 235 5.89 19.89 2.05
C LEU A 235 6.66 20.15 0.74
N GLN A 236 7.95 20.49 0.82
CA GLN A 236 8.80 20.69 -0.37
C GLN A 236 8.97 19.40 -1.18
N LEU A 237 9.12 18.26 -0.50
CA LEU A 237 9.20 16.93 -1.12
C LEU A 237 7.84 16.36 -1.56
N ARG A 238 6.74 17.12 -1.43
CA ARG A 238 5.36 16.70 -1.74
C ARG A 238 4.86 15.47 -0.96
N ASN A 239 5.46 15.19 0.19
CA ASN A 239 5.08 14.14 1.11
C ASN A 239 4.01 14.64 2.10
N TYR A 240 2.82 14.97 1.59
CA TYR A 240 1.80 15.70 2.36
C TYR A 240 1.28 14.94 3.59
N PHE A 241 1.11 13.62 3.52
CA PHE A 241 0.66 12.81 4.66
C PHE A 241 1.64 12.86 5.84
N LYS A 242 2.94 12.75 5.56
CA LYS A 242 3.98 12.88 6.59
C LYS A 242 4.06 14.29 7.16
N ALA A 243 3.83 15.30 6.32
CA ALA A 243 3.75 16.69 6.79
C ALA A 243 2.55 16.92 7.73
N LEU A 244 1.40 16.28 7.49
CA LEU A 244 0.24 16.33 8.38
C LEU A 244 0.51 15.67 9.72
N GLU A 245 1.14 14.49 9.71
CA GLU A 245 1.52 13.75 10.92
C GLU A 245 2.49 14.57 11.79
N ASP A 246 3.56 15.07 11.18
CA ASP A 246 4.55 15.91 11.87
C ASP A 246 3.92 17.20 12.41
N SER A 247 3.07 17.86 11.63
CA SER A 247 2.40 19.09 12.07
C SER A 247 1.44 18.82 13.23
N SER A 248 0.76 17.68 13.24
CA SER A 248 -0.11 17.28 14.35
C SER A 248 0.70 16.96 15.61
N MET A 249 1.83 16.27 15.48
CA MET A 249 2.73 16.04 16.62
C MET A 249 3.28 17.34 17.22
N VAL A 250 3.52 18.39 16.42
CA VAL A 250 3.90 19.69 16.96
C VAL A 250 2.80 20.26 17.85
N LEU A 251 1.53 20.15 17.45
CA LEU A 251 0.41 20.64 18.24
C LEU A 251 0.24 19.85 19.54
N ASP A 252 0.39 18.53 19.49
CA ASP A 252 0.31 17.65 20.66
C ASP A 252 1.43 17.94 21.68
N LEU A 253 2.65 18.18 21.19
CA LEU A 253 3.80 18.54 22.05
C LEU A 253 3.73 19.97 22.61
N CYS A 254 2.95 20.87 21.99
CA CYS A 254 2.81 22.27 22.43
C CYS A 254 1.67 22.47 23.45
N VAL A 255 1.39 21.46 24.27
CA VAL A 255 0.43 21.53 25.38
C VAL A 255 1.20 21.52 26.71
N PRO A 256 1.00 22.49 27.61
CA PRO A 256 0.03 23.59 27.56
C PRO A 256 0.40 24.72 26.57
N PRO A 257 -0.58 25.51 26.10
CA PRO A 257 -0.34 26.68 25.26
C PRO A 257 0.40 27.77 26.05
N VAL A 258 1.63 28.11 25.63
CA VAL A 258 2.48 29.11 26.26
C VAL A 258 2.99 30.11 25.21
N ALA A 259 3.27 31.36 25.58
CA ALA A 259 3.79 32.37 24.66
C ALA A 259 5.04 31.91 23.88
N GLN A 260 5.92 31.10 24.49
CA GLN A 260 7.11 30.56 23.85
C GLN A 260 6.81 29.58 22.70
N ASN A 261 5.74 28.78 22.82
CA ASN A 261 5.34 27.80 21.81
C ASN A 261 4.31 28.34 20.80
N LEU A 262 3.84 29.58 20.97
CA LEU A 262 2.87 30.25 20.09
C LEU A 262 3.31 30.20 18.62
N LYS A 263 4.55 30.61 18.32
CA LYS A 263 5.09 30.59 16.95
C LYS A 263 5.13 29.18 16.34
N SER A 264 5.41 28.16 17.14
CA SER A 264 5.46 26.77 16.67
C SER A 264 4.06 26.25 16.35
N ARG A 265 3.07 26.59 17.18
CA ARG A 265 1.66 26.24 16.98
C ARG A 265 1.07 26.90 15.75
N VAL A 266 1.31 28.20 15.56
CA VAL A 266 0.88 28.94 14.34
C VAL A 266 1.48 28.27 13.10
N ARG A 267 2.80 28.03 13.10
CA ARG A 267 3.47 27.33 11.98
C ARG A 267 2.93 25.93 11.74
N ALA A 268 2.57 25.20 12.78
CA ALA A 268 1.98 23.87 12.65
C ALA A 268 0.62 23.92 11.97
N HIS A 269 -0.28 24.82 12.38
CA HIS A 269 -1.57 25.02 11.72
C HIS A 269 -1.39 25.44 10.25
N ILE A 270 -0.49 26.40 9.95
CA ILE A 270 -0.22 26.81 8.58
C ILE A 270 0.31 25.64 7.74
N ARG A 271 1.32 24.91 8.22
CA ARG A 271 1.92 23.76 7.49
C ARG A 271 0.91 22.65 7.27
N ARG A 272 0.05 22.39 8.26
CA ARG A 272 -1.05 21.42 8.17
C ARG A 272 -2.12 21.87 7.16
N GLY A 273 -2.49 23.16 7.18
CA GLY A 273 -3.38 23.78 6.20
C GLY A 273 -2.86 23.71 4.77
N VAL A 274 -1.58 24.02 4.57
CA VAL A 274 -0.89 23.85 3.26
C VAL A 274 -0.94 22.41 2.80
N ALA A 275 -0.67 21.44 3.67
CA ALA A 275 -0.73 20.01 3.31
C ALA A 275 -2.16 19.60 2.90
N PHE A 276 -3.20 20.03 3.63
CA PHE A 276 -4.58 19.77 3.26
C PHE A 276 -4.97 20.39 1.90
N CYS A 277 -4.55 21.63 1.64
CA CYS A 277 -4.80 22.27 0.36
C CYS A 277 -4.14 21.52 -0.81
N ASN A 278 -2.91 21.03 -0.62
CA ASN A 278 -2.23 20.21 -1.62
C ASN A 278 -2.88 18.84 -1.82
N LEU A 279 -3.54 18.29 -0.80
CA LEU A 279 -4.38 17.09 -0.87
C LEU A 279 -5.79 17.35 -1.41
N GLN A 280 -6.08 18.59 -1.86
CA GLN A 280 -7.39 19.03 -2.35
C GLN A 280 -8.51 19.07 -1.30
N LEU A 281 -8.13 19.01 -0.02
CA LEU A 281 -9.01 19.12 1.14
C LEU A 281 -9.08 20.59 1.60
N TYR A 282 -9.65 21.44 0.74
CA TYR A 282 -9.62 22.89 0.94
C TYR A 282 -10.46 23.37 2.14
N LYS A 283 -11.55 22.65 2.46
CA LYS A 283 -12.41 23.00 3.61
C LYS A 283 -11.67 22.76 4.93
N GLU A 284 -10.99 21.64 5.04
CA GLU A 284 -10.13 21.27 6.16
C GLU A 284 -8.95 22.23 6.27
N GLY A 285 -8.33 22.57 5.13
CA GLY A 285 -7.29 23.60 5.07
C GLY A 285 -7.75 24.95 5.61
N LEU A 286 -8.94 25.42 5.21
CA LEU A 286 -9.52 26.68 5.69
C LEU A 286 -9.72 26.69 7.21
N ILE A 287 -10.15 25.57 7.79
CA ILE A 287 -10.30 25.43 9.26
C ILE A 287 -8.95 25.63 9.96
N GLU A 288 -7.88 25.06 9.41
CA GLU A 288 -6.52 25.22 9.95
C GLU A 288 -6.01 26.65 9.85
N TYR A 289 -6.21 27.33 8.72
CA TYR A 289 -5.84 28.73 8.58
C TYR A 289 -6.62 29.65 9.52
N LYS A 290 -7.93 29.41 9.70
CA LYS A 290 -8.74 30.14 10.70
C LYS A 290 -8.28 29.85 12.14
N ALA A 291 -7.82 28.64 12.42
CA ALA A 291 -7.19 28.32 13.71
C ALA A 291 -5.88 29.10 13.89
N ALA A 292 -5.05 29.24 12.84
CA ALA A 292 -3.83 30.04 12.87
C ALA A 292 -4.12 31.54 13.08
N GLU A 293 -5.13 32.10 12.41
CA GLU A 293 -5.57 33.49 12.57
C GLU A 293 -6.01 33.79 14.02
N ARG A 294 -6.76 32.88 14.66
CA ARG A 294 -7.14 33.02 16.07
C ARG A 294 -5.94 33.10 17.01
N LEU A 295 -4.82 32.48 16.65
CA LEU A 295 -3.59 32.52 17.44
C LEU A 295 -2.76 33.79 17.17
N GLN A 296 -2.78 34.31 15.94
CA GLN A 296 -2.03 35.49 15.55
C GLN A 296 -2.89 36.36 14.59
N PRO A 297 -3.80 37.19 15.13
CA PRO A 297 -4.74 38.00 14.33
C PRO A 297 -4.07 39.17 13.61
N ASP A 298 -2.86 39.54 14.02
CA ASP A 298 -2.10 40.66 13.42
C ASP A 298 -1.37 40.26 12.13
N ASP A 299 -1.33 38.97 11.78
CA ASP A 299 -0.62 38.50 10.58
C ASP A 299 -1.48 38.63 9.32
N ASP A 300 -1.22 39.67 8.53
CA ASP A 300 -1.95 39.92 7.30
C ASP A 300 -1.70 38.84 6.22
N THR A 301 -0.58 38.10 6.29
CA THR A 301 -0.31 37.03 5.33
C THR A 301 -1.33 35.90 5.44
N ILE A 302 -1.71 35.53 6.67
CA ILE A 302 -2.70 34.50 6.95
C ILE A 302 -4.09 34.95 6.48
N LYS A 303 -4.44 36.22 6.67
CA LYS A 303 -5.72 36.77 6.20
C LYS A 303 -5.86 36.70 4.69
N VAL A 304 -4.80 37.11 3.97
CA VAL A 304 -4.77 37.03 2.51
C VAL A 304 -4.90 35.58 2.03
N ASP A 305 -4.22 34.63 2.67
CA ASP A 305 -4.33 33.21 2.33
C ASP A 305 -5.75 32.66 2.58
N ILE A 306 -6.40 33.07 3.67
CA ILE A 306 -7.81 32.73 3.97
C ILE A 306 -8.74 33.27 2.88
N GLU A 307 -8.63 34.55 2.53
CA GLU A 307 -9.47 35.16 1.49
C GLU A 307 -9.29 34.49 0.13
N ASN A 308 -8.05 34.16 -0.23
CA ASN A 308 -7.73 33.45 -1.46
C ASN A 308 -8.35 32.05 -1.48
N LEU A 309 -8.26 31.32 -0.35
CA LEU A 309 -8.89 30.01 -0.19
C LEU A 309 -10.42 30.08 -0.26
N GLU A 310 -11.04 31.07 0.38
CA GLU A 310 -12.50 31.25 0.35
C GLU A 310 -12.99 31.57 -1.07
N LYS A 311 -12.31 32.46 -1.78
CA LYS A 311 -12.58 32.74 -3.20
C LYS A 311 -12.46 31.48 -4.05
N PHE A 312 -11.42 30.68 -3.85
CA PHE A 312 -11.19 29.45 -4.59
C PHE A 312 -12.25 28.38 -4.31
N ILE A 313 -12.66 28.22 -3.04
CA ILE A 313 -13.73 27.29 -2.65
C ILE A 313 -15.06 27.70 -3.29
N ASN A 314 -15.39 29.00 -3.25
CA ASN A 314 -16.63 29.52 -3.83
C ASN A 314 -16.67 29.41 -5.36
N GLN A 315 -15.51 29.44 -6.05
CA GLN A 315 -15.43 29.24 -7.50
C GLN A 315 -15.62 27.78 -7.94
N LYS A 316 -15.38 26.81 -7.04
CA LYS A 316 -15.48 25.37 -7.33
C LYS A 316 -16.81 24.73 -6.93
N GLN A 317 -17.66 25.47 -6.22
CA GLN A 317 -19.03 25.06 -5.89
C GLN A 317 -20.00 25.45 -7.00
#